data_AF-A0A526MAF7-F1
#
_entry.id   AF-A0A526MAF7-F1
#
_cell.length_a   1.000
_cell.length_b   1.000
_cell.length_c   1.000
_cell.angle_alpha   90.00
_cell.angle_beta   90.00
_cell.angle_gamma   90.00
#
_symmetry.space_group_name_H-M   'P 1'
#
loop_
_entity.id
_entity.type
_entity.pdbx_description
1 polymer ?
#
loop_
_entity_poly.entity_id
_entity_poly.type
_entity_poly.pdbx_seq_one_letter_code
_entity_poly.pdbx_strand_id
1 'polypeptide(L)'
;MTALLSIRDLTVTYRRDGSEVAALKHVSLDVAAGERLAIIGESGSGKSTLALAIAGLLPASARIGGRIDWFLRSPSSWGAKAPPSVLPDISPSRGEIALSSPPSPISKVAGRDPTAKLLISPLEGEMSGRTEGGFMERKAQKSVAKPTHSPLGGRDIGFVFQDPSASLDPVMAVGEQIAEVAHAHLGLTWSQSYAKAKTLLERVRLPDPDAALRAFPHQLSGGQKQRVAIAAAIAAGPKLLIADEATSALDTIVQAEIVALIRQLVAEDGMTLLFVSHDIALAAELAERITVFQHGELVELGATAQIIASPRHAYTRALLDAHLGLDAEPLLRQAGTSA
;
A
#
# COMPACT_ATOMS: atom_id res chain seq x y z
N MET A 1 17.79 12.18 0.60
CA MET A 1 16.61 11.30 0.70
C MET A 1 16.63 10.33 -0.46
N THR A 2 16.31 9.06 -0.24
CA THR A 2 16.25 8.06 -1.32
C THR A 2 14.86 8.11 -1.93
N ALA A 3 14.75 8.24 -3.25
CA ALA A 3 13.45 8.18 -3.93
C ALA A 3 12.80 6.79 -3.72
N LEU A 4 11.49 6.75 -3.51
CA LEU A 4 10.70 5.52 -3.51
C LEU A 4 10.14 5.25 -4.90
N LEU A 5 9.54 6.27 -5.51
CA LEU A 5 9.02 6.25 -6.86
C LEU A 5 9.24 7.60 -7.55
N SER A 6 9.35 7.55 -8.87
CA SER A 6 9.48 8.72 -9.74
C SER A 6 8.52 8.59 -10.91
N ILE A 7 7.63 9.57 -11.04
CA ILE A 7 6.65 9.67 -12.13
C ILE A 7 7.19 10.67 -13.15
N ARG A 8 7.18 10.27 -14.42
CA ARG A 8 7.65 11.09 -15.54
C ARG A 8 6.62 11.07 -16.65
N ASP A 9 6.10 12.26 -16.94
CA ASP A 9 5.18 12.55 -18.05
C ASP A 9 3.95 11.61 -18.10
N LEU A 10 3.39 11.29 -16.92
CA LEU A 10 2.28 10.36 -16.82
C LEU A 10 1.01 10.99 -17.41
N THR A 11 0.42 10.26 -18.35
CA THR A 11 -0.86 10.58 -18.97
C THR A 11 -1.81 9.41 -18.77
N VAL A 12 -3.07 9.70 -18.45
CA VAL A 12 -4.11 8.68 -18.33
C VAL A 12 -5.35 9.17 -19.05
N THR A 13 -5.80 8.40 -20.03
CA THR A 13 -7.07 8.63 -20.73
C THR A 13 -8.01 7.46 -20.51
N TYR A 14 -9.30 7.75 -20.34
CA TYR A 14 -10.34 6.73 -20.28
C TYR A 14 -11.16 6.77 -21.56
N ARG A 15 -11.51 5.59 -22.08
CA ARG A 15 -12.43 5.47 -23.20
C ARG A 15 -13.85 5.22 -22.66
N ARG A 16 -14.76 6.15 -22.92
CA ARG A 16 -16.19 6.05 -22.55
C ARG A 16 -17.06 6.41 -23.75
N ASP A 17 -17.96 5.51 -24.13
CA ASP A 17 -18.93 5.73 -25.22
C ASP A 17 -18.30 6.24 -26.54
N GLY A 18 -17.10 5.73 -26.85
CA GLY A 18 -16.34 6.12 -28.05
C GLY A 18 -15.55 7.42 -27.94
N SER A 19 -15.71 8.18 -26.85
CA SER A 19 -14.92 9.39 -26.58
C SER A 19 -13.77 9.09 -25.62
N GLU A 20 -12.59 9.67 -25.90
CA GLU A 20 -11.45 9.64 -24.99
C GLU A 20 -11.50 10.87 -24.07
N VAL A 21 -11.49 10.63 -22.76
CA VAL A 21 -11.44 11.68 -21.75
C VAL A 21 -10.10 11.60 -21.02
N ALA A 22 -9.31 12.66 -21.11
CA ALA A 22 -8.03 12.77 -20.40
C ALA A 22 -8.27 13.04 -18.91
N ALA A 23 -7.91 12.08 -18.06
CA ALA A 23 -7.99 12.21 -16.62
C ALA A 23 -6.69 12.71 -15.98
N LEU A 24 -5.54 12.38 -16.57
CA LEU A 24 -4.23 12.93 -16.19
C LEU A 24 -3.47 13.41 -17.42
N LYS A 25 -2.80 14.56 -17.28
CA LYS A 25 -2.06 15.24 -18.34
C LYS A 25 -0.64 15.56 -17.85
N HIS A 26 0.35 14.89 -18.44
CA HIS A 26 1.79 15.18 -18.28
C HIS A 26 2.27 15.30 -16.83
N VAL A 27 1.74 14.47 -15.93
CA VAL A 27 2.06 14.54 -14.50
C VAL A 27 3.47 14.01 -14.24
N SER A 28 4.29 14.81 -13.57
CA SER A 28 5.62 14.40 -13.11
C SER A 28 5.77 14.71 -11.62
N LEU A 29 6.17 13.69 -10.84
CA LEU A 29 6.19 13.76 -9.38
C LEU A 29 7.23 12.80 -8.82
N ASP A 30 7.99 13.25 -7.83
CA ASP A 30 8.93 12.40 -7.08
C ASP A 30 8.47 12.27 -5.62
N VAL A 31 8.44 11.03 -5.13
CA VAL A 31 8.11 10.69 -3.75
C VAL A 31 9.31 10.00 -3.12
N ALA A 32 9.80 10.56 -2.01
CA ALA A 32 10.88 9.98 -1.23
C ALA A 32 10.38 8.89 -0.28
N ALA A 33 11.24 7.92 0.03
CA ALA A 33 10.93 6.89 1.02
C ALA A 33 10.78 7.51 2.43
N GLY A 34 9.69 7.16 3.11
CA GLY A 34 9.31 7.69 4.43
C GLY A 34 8.64 9.07 4.37
N GLU A 35 8.47 9.63 3.17
CA GLU A 35 7.78 10.90 2.99
C GLU A 35 6.27 10.75 3.21
N ARG A 36 5.64 11.81 3.75
CA ARG A 36 4.19 11.96 3.77
C ARG A 36 3.80 13.04 2.79
N LEU A 37 3.16 12.65 1.69
CA LEU A 37 2.74 13.51 0.61
C LEU A 37 1.21 13.52 0.51
N ALA A 38 0.62 14.71 0.46
CA ALA A 38 -0.80 14.87 0.18
C ALA A 38 -1.04 15.25 -1.29
N ILE A 39 -2.12 14.73 -1.87
CA ILE A 39 -2.67 15.12 -3.16
C ILE A 39 -4.03 15.74 -2.92
N ILE A 40 -4.18 17.02 -3.25
CA ILE A 40 -5.41 17.78 -3.03
C ILE A 40 -5.97 18.38 -4.31
N GLY A 41 -7.25 18.71 -4.28
CA GLY A 41 -7.98 19.32 -5.41
C GLY A 41 -9.45 18.92 -5.41
N GLU A 42 -10.23 19.57 -6.26
CA GLU A 42 -11.66 19.31 -6.40
C GLU A 42 -11.99 17.87 -6.82
N SER A 43 -13.26 17.49 -6.66
CA SER A 43 -13.77 16.24 -7.20
C SER A 43 -13.57 16.22 -8.73
N GLY A 44 -13.07 15.09 -9.26
CA GLY A 44 -12.79 14.95 -10.68
C GLY A 44 -11.50 15.62 -11.18
N SER A 45 -10.64 16.16 -10.31
CA SER A 45 -9.37 16.78 -10.72
C SER A 45 -8.27 15.79 -11.12
N GLY A 46 -8.50 14.48 -10.95
CA GLY A 46 -7.56 13.40 -11.33
C GLY A 46 -6.81 12.75 -10.16
N LYS A 47 -7.08 13.15 -8.90
CA LYS A 47 -6.37 12.64 -7.71
C LYS A 47 -6.43 11.12 -7.56
N SER A 48 -7.64 10.55 -7.55
CA SER A 48 -7.86 9.11 -7.44
C SER A 48 -7.32 8.36 -8.66
N THR A 49 -7.38 8.96 -9.85
CA THR A 49 -6.73 8.38 -11.05
C THR A 49 -5.22 8.25 -10.86
N LEU A 50 -4.56 9.26 -10.28
CA LEU A 50 -3.13 9.18 -9.96
C LEU A 50 -2.84 8.11 -8.91
N ALA A 51 -3.62 8.05 -7.85
CA ALA A 51 -3.49 7.03 -6.81
C ALA A 51 -3.61 5.60 -7.37
N LEU A 52 -4.64 5.36 -8.20
CA LEU A 52 -4.85 4.08 -8.87
C LEU A 52 -3.74 3.75 -9.88
N ALA A 53 -3.22 4.76 -10.60
CA ALA A 53 -2.10 4.58 -11.52
C ALA A 53 -0.83 4.13 -10.79
N ILE A 54 -0.53 4.77 -9.65
CA ILE A 54 0.59 4.39 -8.78
C ILE A 54 0.40 2.97 -8.24
N ALA A 55 -0.82 2.61 -7.82
CA ALA A 55 -1.12 1.28 -7.29
C ALA A 55 -1.15 0.17 -8.35
N GLY A 56 -1.14 0.51 -9.64
CA GLY A 56 -1.36 -0.45 -10.73
C GLY A 56 -2.79 -1.00 -10.80
N LEU A 57 -3.76 -0.23 -10.28
CA LEU A 57 -5.17 -0.62 -10.14
C LEU A 57 -6.09 0.09 -11.14
N LEU A 58 -5.54 0.72 -12.18
CA LEU A 58 -6.35 1.34 -13.22
C LEU A 58 -7.19 0.28 -13.96
N PRO A 59 -8.46 0.58 -14.29
CA PRO A 59 -9.32 -0.35 -15.02
C PRO A 59 -8.80 -0.56 -16.45
N ALA A 60 -9.19 -1.66 -17.08
CA ALA A 60 -8.78 -2.01 -18.44
C ALA A 60 -9.19 -0.99 -19.52
N SER A 61 -10.15 -0.10 -19.22
CA SER A 61 -10.56 1.00 -20.09
C SER A 61 -9.58 2.19 -20.09
N ALA A 62 -8.61 2.20 -19.18
CA ALA A 62 -7.60 3.23 -19.07
C ALA A 62 -6.43 2.97 -20.02
N ARG A 63 -5.98 4.03 -20.70
CA ARG A 63 -4.73 4.03 -21.47
C ARG A 63 -3.72 4.89 -20.72
N ILE A 64 -2.54 4.32 -20.47
CA ILE A 64 -1.46 4.95 -19.73
C ILE A 64 -0.35 5.32 -20.72
N GLY A 65 0.14 6.56 -20.65
CA GLY A 65 1.38 7.01 -21.26
C GLY A 65 2.35 7.55 -20.20
N GLY A 66 3.62 7.73 -20.56
CA GLY A 66 4.68 8.10 -19.61
C GLY A 66 5.25 6.89 -18.87
N ARG A 67 5.89 7.12 -17.72
CA ARG A 67 6.46 6.04 -16.89
C ARG A 67 6.40 6.32 -15.39
N ILE A 68 6.34 5.24 -14.62
CA ILE A 68 6.49 5.23 -13.16
C ILE A 68 7.67 4.31 -12.83
N ASP A 69 8.78 4.91 -12.40
CA ASP A 69 10.00 4.21 -12.00
C ASP A 69 9.98 3.94 -10.49
N TRP A 70 10.19 2.68 -10.10
CA TRP A 70 10.22 2.24 -8.70
C TRP A 70 11.64 1.96 -8.23
N PHE A 71 11.95 2.40 -7.02
CA PHE A 71 13.27 2.25 -6.38
C PHE A 71 13.18 1.43 -5.10
N LEU A 72 12.33 0.41 -5.12
CA LEU A 72 12.20 -0.52 -4.01
C LEU A 72 13.45 -1.39 -3.93
N ARG A 73 14.13 -1.37 -2.78
CA ARG A 73 15.16 -2.37 -2.52
C ARG A 73 14.51 -3.75 -2.59
N SER A 74 15.01 -4.59 -3.50
CA SER A 74 14.69 -6.01 -3.54
C SER A 74 14.88 -6.59 -2.14
N PRO A 75 14.00 -7.49 -1.67
CA PRO A 75 14.31 -8.28 -0.48
C PRO A 75 15.61 -8.99 -0.80
N SER A 76 16.73 -8.55 -0.20
CA SER A 76 17.97 -9.30 -0.27
C SER A 76 17.63 -10.73 0.13
N SER A 77 17.95 -11.69 -0.75
CA SER A 77 17.95 -13.12 -0.46
C SER A 77 18.34 -13.32 1.00
N TRP A 78 17.47 -13.93 1.79
CA TRP A 78 17.65 -14.14 3.24
C TRP A 78 19.10 -14.44 3.60
N GLY A 79 19.81 -13.40 4.03
CA GLY A 79 21.10 -13.44 4.70
C GLY A 79 20.83 -12.99 6.12
N ALA A 80 20.82 -13.95 7.03
CA ALA A 80 20.49 -13.78 8.43
C ALA A 80 21.17 -12.54 9.06
N LYS A 81 20.34 -11.65 9.62
CA LYS A 81 20.54 -10.89 10.88
C LYS A 81 19.46 -9.81 10.98
N ALA A 82 18.27 -10.20 11.42
CA ALA A 82 17.38 -9.27 12.10
C ALA A 82 17.64 -9.39 13.62
N PRO A 83 17.69 -8.28 14.38
CA PRO A 83 17.77 -8.33 15.84
C PRO A 83 16.47 -8.94 16.41
N PRO A 84 16.52 -9.58 17.60
CA PRO A 84 15.36 -10.30 18.13
C PRO A 84 14.33 -9.30 18.67
N SER A 85 13.28 -9.06 17.89
CA SER A 85 12.07 -8.40 18.38
C SER A 85 11.26 -9.42 19.17
N VAL A 86 10.96 -9.05 20.41
CA VAL A 86 10.26 -9.81 21.44
C VAL A 86 8.85 -10.21 20.98
N LEU A 87 8.71 -11.44 20.49
CA LEU A 87 7.44 -12.16 20.54
C LEU A 87 7.48 -13.02 21.82
N PRO A 88 6.45 -12.96 22.69
CA PRO A 88 6.37 -13.88 23.81
C PRO A 88 6.21 -15.32 23.29
N ASP A 89 7.03 -16.21 23.82
CA ASP A 89 7.11 -17.63 23.48
C ASP A 89 5.84 -18.34 23.98
N ILE A 90 4.80 -18.38 23.15
CA ILE A 90 3.63 -19.25 23.35
C ILE A 90 3.96 -20.65 22.82
N SER A 91 4.86 -21.33 23.52
CA SER A 91 5.01 -22.77 23.41
C SER A 91 3.93 -23.45 24.27
N PRO A 92 3.03 -24.29 23.71
CA PRO A 92 2.07 -25.02 24.53
C PRO A 92 2.81 -26.07 25.36
N SER A 93 2.75 -25.93 26.68
CA SER A 93 3.16 -26.94 27.65
C SER A 93 2.44 -28.26 27.33
N ARG A 94 3.21 -29.30 27.00
CA ARG A 94 2.77 -30.68 26.84
C ARG A 94 1.96 -31.13 28.06
N GLY A 95 0.65 -31.16 27.92
CA GLY A 95 -0.25 -31.93 28.77
C GLY A 95 -0.14 -33.42 28.40
N GLU A 96 0.17 -34.22 29.39
CA GLU A 96 0.22 -35.68 29.33
C GLU A 96 -1.16 -36.24 28.96
N ILE A 97 -1.22 -37.07 27.91
CA ILE A 97 -2.30 -38.05 27.75
C ILE A 97 -1.65 -39.39 27.41
N ALA A 98 -1.85 -40.34 28.31
CA ALA A 98 -1.33 -41.69 28.25
C ALA A 98 -1.92 -42.47 27.06
N LEU A 99 -1.04 -43.13 26.30
CA LEU A 99 -1.38 -44.09 25.26
C LEU A 99 -1.69 -45.45 25.90
N SER A 100 -2.90 -45.96 25.70
CA SER A 100 -3.25 -47.37 25.91
C SER A 100 -3.30 -48.10 24.57
N SER A 101 -2.28 -48.93 24.34
CA SER A 101 -2.10 -50.15 23.53
C SER A 101 -2.90 -50.46 22.24
N PRO A 102 -2.30 -51.19 21.28
CA PRO A 102 -2.75 -51.30 19.88
C PRO A 102 -3.55 -52.59 19.59
N PRO A 103 -4.07 -52.75 18.36
CA PRO A 103 -4.08 -54.06 17.73
C PRO A 103 -3.38 -54.12 16.36
N SER A 104 -2.88 -55.34 16.10
CA SER A 104 -2.01 -55.83 15.03
C SER A 104 -2.77 -56.18 13.71
N PRO A 105 -2.06 -56.59 12.63
CA PRO A 105 -2.48 -56.42 11.22
C PRO A 105 -3.12 -57.67 10.61
N ILE A 106 -3.84 -57.50 9.48
CA ILE A 106 -4.27 -58.62 8.62
C ILE A 106 -4.05 -58.32 7.12
N SER A 107 -3.11 -59.09 6.57
CA SER A 107 -3.01 -59.82 5.30
C SER A 107 -3.50 -59.33 3.91
N LYS A 108 -2.56 -59.56 2.97
CA LYS A 108 -2.56 -59.55 1.50
C LYS A 108 -3.63 -60.42 0.79
N VAL A 109 -4.03 -59.99 -0.41
CA VAL A 109 -4.21 -60.79 -1.67
C VAL A 109 -3.93 -59.82 -2.84
N ALA A 110 -2.76 -59.86 -3.50
CA ALA A 110 -2.34 -60.65 -4.68
C ALA A 110 -3.06 -60.31 -6.01
N GLY A 111 -2.31 -59.79 -7.00
CA GLY A 111 -2.79 -59.66 -8.38
C GLY A 111 -1.92 -58.85 -9.37
N ARG A 112 -0.77 -59.43 -9.77
CA ARG A 112 -0.05 -59.31 -11.08
C ARG A 112 0.55 -57.96 -11.57
N ASP A 113 1.86 -58.03 -11.79
CA ASP A 113 2.78 -57.21 -12.62
C ASP A 113 3.10 -58.03 -13.92
N PRO A 114 4.00 -57.68 -14.90
CA PRO A 114 4.65 -56.41 -15.29
C PRO A 114 4.67 -56.12 -16.82
N THR A 115 5.04 -54.90 -17.23
CA THR A 115 5.94 -54.54 -18.38
C THR A 115 6.00 -52.99 -18.42
N ALA A 116 7.09 -52.25 -18.68
CA ALA A 116 8.47 -52.51 -19.03
C ALA A 116 9.35 -51.30 -18.64
N LYS A 117 10.66 -51.55 -18.50
CA LYS A 117 11.78 -50.63 -18.22
C LYS A 117 12.07 -49.62 -19.35
N LEU A 118 12.82 -48.56 -18.99
CA LEU A 118 14.00 -47.92 -19.63
C LEU A 118 13.86 -46.38 -19.56
N LEU A 119 14.64 -45.59 -18.78
CA LEU A 119 16.08 -45.23 -18.85
C LEU A 119 16.56 -44.71 -20.23
N ILE A 120 16.98 -43.44 -20.26
CA ILE A 120 18.25 -42.88 -20.82
C ILE A 120 18.04 -41.46 -21.41
N SER A 121 18.78 -40.50 -20.83
CA SER A 121 19.19 -39.21 -21.43
C SER A 121 20.42 -39.44 -22.31
N PRO A 122 20.61 -38.72 -23.43
CA PRO A 122 21.76 -37.79 -23.53
C PRO A 122 21.44 -36.59 -24.47
N LEU A 123 22.25 -35.56 -24.76
CA LEU A 123 23.69 -35.28 -24.66
C LEU A 123 23.91 -33.76 -24.84
N GLU A 124 25.00 -33.27 -24.26
CA GLU A 124 25.66 -31.99 -24.53
C GLU A 124 26.18 -31.91 -25.99
N GLY A 125 26.23 -30.69 -26.52
CA GLY A 125 26.89 -30.36 -27.78
C GLY A 125 27.69 -29.07 -27.64
N GLU A 126 29.01 -29.20 -27.65
CA GLU A 126 30.01 -28.14 -27.80
C GLU A 126 30.13 -27.65 -29.26
N MET A 127 30.96 -26.60 -29.44
CA MET A 127 31.46 -25.95 -30.67
C MET A 127 30.73 -24.65 -31.04
N SER A 128 31.36 -23.54 -31.44
CA SER A 128 32.77 -23.20 -31.69
C SER A 128 32.86 -21.70 -32.04
N GLY A 129 33.80 -20.98 -31.43
CA GLY A 129 34.76 -20.07 -32.09
C GLY A 129 34.35 -18.77 -32.84
N ARG A 130 34.99 -17.66 -32.38
CA ARG A 130 35.46 -16.45 -33.11
C ARG A 130 34.39 -15.40 -33.50
N THR A 131 34.58 -14.08 -33.41
CA THR A 131 35.77 -13.20 -33.38
C THR A 131 35.41 -11.80 -32.84
N GLU A 132 36.37 -11.18 -32.15
CA GLU A 132 36.75 -9.75 -32.10
C GLU A 132 35.73 -8.60 -32.20
N GLY A 133 35.86 -7.63 -31.28
CA GLY A 133 35.28 -6.30 -31.41
C GLY A 133 35.43 -5.46 -30.14
N GLY A 134 36.65 -4.98 -29.87
CA GLY A 134 36.91 -4.06 -28.76
C GLY A 134 36.31 -2.67 -29.01
N PHE A 135 35.69 -2.11 -27.98
CA PHE A 135 35.55 -0.67 -27.80
C PHE A 135 35.77 -0.37 -26.30
N MET A 136 36.92 0.20 -25.96
CA MET A 136 36.99 1.05 -24.79
C MET A 136 36.35 2.39 -25.16
N GLU A 137 35.49 2.90 -24.29
CA GLU A 137 35.69 4.16 -23.57
C GLU A 137 34.34 4.83 -23.26
N ARG A 138 34.05 5.00 -21.96
CA ARG A 138 33.81 6.30 -21.31
C ARG A 138 33.25 6.09 -19.90
N LYS A 139 34.13 6.31 -18.91
CA LYS A 139 33.71 6.73 -17.56
C LYS A 139 33.13 8.14 -17.66
N ALA A 140 31.82 8.28 -17.47
CA ALA A 140 31.24 9.48 -16.89
C ALA A 140 29.82 9.21 -16.37
N GLN A 141 29.54 9.78 -15.20
CA GLN A 141 28.23 10.19 -14.70
C GLN A 141 27.42 9.20 -13.84
N LYS A 142 27.49 9.51 -12.53
CA LYS A 142 26.49 9.34 -11.46
C LYS A 142 25.46 8.24 -11.70
N SER A 143 25.65 7.16 -10.94
CA SER A 143 24.69 6.09 -10.65
C SER A 143 23.28 6.64 -10.38
N VAL A 144 22.48 6.80 -11.43
CA VAL A 144 21.02 6.80 -11.33
C VAL A 144 20.67 5.34 -11.03
N ALA A 145 20.10 5.10 -9.85
CA ALA A 145 19.65 3.76 -9.47
C ALA A 145 18.78 3.20 -10.60
N LYS A 146 19.11 2.02 -11.12
CA LYS A 146 18.27 1.35 -12.13
C LYS A 146 16.89 1.09 -11.53
N PRO A 147 15.78 1.28 -12.26
CA PRO A 147 14.45 0.94 -11.77
C PRO A 147 14.43 -0.56 -11.43
N THR A 148 14.10 -0.87 -10.18
CA THR A 148 14.13 -2.22 -9.63
C THR A 148 12.72 -2.69 -9.35
N HIS A 149 12.24 -3.64 -10.17
CA HIS A 149 11.03 -4.45 -10.03
C HIS A 149 9.69 -3.67 -9.86
N SER A 150 8.64 -4.11 -10.54
CA SER A 150 7.29 -3.56 -10.33
C SER A 150 6.80 -3.91 -8.91
N PRO A 151 6.27 -2.96 -8.14
CA PRO A 151 5.75 -3.27 -6.81
C PRO A 151 4.63 -4.31 -6.88
N LEU A 152 4.56 -5.16 -5.86
CA LEU A 152 3.42 -6.05 -5.69
C LEU A 152 2.35 -5.35 -4.84
N GLY A 153 1.13 -5.22 -5.39
CA GLY A 153 -0.03 -4.77 -4.61
C GLY A 153 -0.28 -5.71 -3.44
N GLY A 154 -0.78 -5.15 -2.32
CA GLY A 154 -1.00 -5.89 -1.07
C GLY A 154 0.28 -6.13 -0.27
N ARG A 155 1.43 -6.33 -0.91
CA ARG A 155 2.73 -6.55 -0.25
C ARG A 155 3.58 -5.30 -0.12
N ASP A 156 3.89 -4.63 -1.23
CA ASP A 156 4.75 -3.45 -1.27
C ASP A 156 3.94 -2.16 -1.18
N ILE A 157 2.68 -2.20 -1.66
CA ILE A 157 1.72 -1.10 -1.65
C ILE A 157 0.45 -1.55 -0.93
N GLY A 158 0.10 -0.85 0.16
CA GLY A 158 -1.21 -0.92 0.79
C GLY A 158 -2.12 0.17 0.23
N PHE A 159 -3.40 -0.16 0.02
CA PHE A 159 -4.37 0.78 -0.51
C PHE A 159 -5.62 0.81 0.37
N VAL A 160 -6.00 1.99 0.84
CA VAL A 160 -7.23 2.25 1.59
C VAL A 160 -8.16 3.05 0.68
N PHE A 161 -9.27 2.41 0.29
CA PHE A 161 -10.26 3.00 -0.60
C PHE A 161 -11.18 4.00 0.12
N GLN A 162 -11.83 4.84 -0.68
CA GLN A 162 -12.77 5.86 -0.22
C GLN A 162 -13.97 5.29 0.55
N ASP A 163 -14.57 4.20 0.04
CA ASP A 163 -15.66 3.51 0.71
C ASP A 163 -15.17 2.15 1.25
N PRO A 164 -15.06 1.99 2.58
CA PRO A 164 -14.64 0.73 3.16
C PRO A 164 -15.66 -0.38 2.91
N SER A 165 -16.96 -0.07 2.79
CA SER A 165 -17.99 -1.08 2.55
C SER A 165 -17.89 -1.70 1.16
N ALA A 166 -17.40 -0.94 0.17
CA ALA A 166 -17.15 -1.44 -1.18
C ALA A 166 -15.86 -2.29 -1.26
N SER A 167 -14.92 -2.08 -0.33
CA SER A 167 -13.63 -2.80 -0.30
C SER A 167 -13.66 -4.10 0.51
N LEU A 168 -14.58 -4.22 1.47
CA LEU A 168 -14.70 -5.41 2.33
C LEU A 168 -15.69 -6.40 1.72
N ASP A 169 -15.34 -7.69 1.77
CA ASP A 169 -16.25 -8.76 1.36
C ASP A 169 -17.39 -8.90 2.39
N PRO A 170 -18.66 -8.67 2.01
CA PRO A 170 -19.78 -8.69 2.95
C PRO A 170 -20.12 -10.08 3.49
N VAL A 171 -19.66 -11.15 2.84
CA VAL A 171 -19.94 -12.54 3.20
C VAL A 171 -18.75 -13.26 3.84
N MET A 172 -17.67 -12.52 4.13
CA MET A 172 -16.49 -13.04 4.83
C MET A 172 -16.27 -12.30 6.16
N ALA A 173 -15.83 -13.03 7.20
CA ALA A 173 -15.48 -12.41 8.47
C ALA A 173 -14.25 -11.49 8.31
N VAL A 174 -14.21 -10.37 9.04
CA VAL A 174 -13.13 -9.38 8.87
C VAL A 174 -11.76 -9.91 9.29
N GLY A 175 -11.71 -10.84 10.26
CA GLY A 175 -10.47 -11.50 10.65
C GLY A 175 -9.89 -12.37 9.54
N GLU A 176 -10.76 -13.04 8.77
CA GLU A 176 -10.36 -13.86 7.62
C GLU A 176 -9.82 -13.00 6.48
N GLN A 177 -10.49 -11.89 6.16
CA GLN A 177 -10.05 -10.94 5.12
C GLN A 177 -8.65 -10.36 5.42
N ILE A 178 -8.38 -9.98 6.68
CA ILE A 178 -7.06 -9.49 7.07
C ILE A 178 -6.02 -10.62 7.05
N ALA A 179 -6.39 -11.82 7.53
CA ALA A 179 -5.51 -12.98 7.55
C ALA A 179 -5.14 -13.45 6.14
N GLU A 180 -6.05 -13.36 5.17
CA GLU A 180 -5.82 -13.74 3.77
C GLU A 180 -4.66 -12.94 3.17
N VAL A 181 -4.61 -11.62 3.40
CA VAL A 181 -3.49 -10.76 2.92
C VAL A 181 -2.15 -11.24 3.48
N ALA A 182 -2.10 -11.52 4.78
CA ALA A 182 -0.89 -12.01 5.43
C ALA A 182 -0.49 -13.42 4.92
N HIS A 183 -1.47 -14.30 4.71
CA HIS A 183 -1.25 -15.64 4.16
C HIS A 183 -0.68 -15.58 2.74
N ALA A 184 -1.33 -14.82 1.86
CA ALA A 184 -1.00 -14.71 0.44
C ALA A 184 0.35 -14.03 0.19
N HIS A 185 0.67 -12.96 0.94
CA HIS A 185 1.84 -12.14 0.65
C HIS A 185 3.08 -12.43 1.50
N LEU A 186 2.90 -13.01 2.70
CA LEU A 186 4.00 -13.30 3.62
C LEU A 186 4.31 -14.79 3.77
N GLY A 187 3.48 -15.69 3.22
CA GLY A 187 3.67 -17.14 3.34
C GLY A 187 3.48 -17.68 4.76
N LEU A 188 2.76 -16.94 5.62
CA LEU A 188 2.42 -17.37 6.96
C LEU A 188 1.38 -18.51 6.90
N THR A 189 1.40 -19.41 7.87
CA THR A 189 0.30 -20.39 8.03
C THR A 189 -1.00 -19.67 8.43
N TRP A 190 -2.16 -20.27 8.17
CA TRP A 190 -3.44 -19.68 8.57
C TRP A 190 -3.49 -19.31 10.06
N SER A 191 -2.98 -20.15 10.96
CA SER A 191 -2.93 -19.84 12.39
C SER A 191 -2.10 -18.59 12.69
N GLN A 192 -0.93 -18.45 12.05
CA GLN A 192 -0.08 -17.26 12.18
C GLN A 192 -0.73 -16.02 11.58
N SER A 193 -1.43 -16.17 10.44
CA SER A 193 -2.16 -15.08 9.79
C SER A 193 -3.31 -14.56 10.64
N TYR A 194 -4.08 -15.44 11.28
CA TYR A 194 -5.13 -15.04 12.23
C TYR A 194 -4.57 -14.38 13.48
N ALA A 195 -3.45 -14.86 14.01
CA ALA A 195 -2.76 -14.21 15.12
C ALA A 195 -2.31 -12.79 14.74
N LYS A 196 -1.75 -12.63 13.54
CA LYS A 196 -1.37 -11.31 13.00
C LYS A 196 -2.58 -10.41 12.78
N ALA A 197 -3.68 -10.95 12.25
CA ALA A 197 -4.93 -10.21 12.07
C ALA A 197 -5.46 -9.66 13.41
N LYS A 198 -5.41 -10.47 14.48
CA LYS A 198 -5.76 -10.02 15.83
C LYS A 198 -4.91 -8.83 16.27
N THR A 199 -3.59 -8.94 16.16
CA THR A 199 -2.67 -7.84 16.51
C THR A 199 -2.94 -6.59 15.68
N LEU A 200 -3.30 -6.74 14.40
CA LEU A 200 -3.66 -5.59 13.56
C LEU A 200 -4.95 -4.92 14.02
N LEU A 201 -5.98 -5.69 14.38
CA LEU A 201 -7.24 -5.17 14.93
C LEU A 201 -7.03 -4.43 16.26
N GLU A 202 -6.10 -4.90 17.09
CA GLU A 202 -5.66 -4.19 18.29
C GLU A 202 -4.96 -2.87 17.93
N ARG A 203 -4.02 -2.89 16.97
CA ARG A 203 -3.29 -1.69 16.51
C ARG A 203 -4.20 -0.62 15.92
N VAL A 204 -5.24 -1.01 15.17
CA VAL A 204 -6.24 -0.08 14.65
C VAL A 204 -7.30 0.32 15.69
N ARG A 205 -7.12 -0.10 16.94
CA ARG A 205 -7.93 0.25 18.12
C ARG A 205 -9.41 -0.12 17.96
N LEU A 206 -9.71 -1.33 17.46
CA LEU A 206 -11.08 -1.85 17.59
C LEU A 206 -11.36 -2.18 19.07
N PRO A 207 -12.56 -1.84 19.60
CA PRO A 207 -12.87 -2.02 21.03
C PRO A 207 -12.76 -3.47 21.53
N ASP A 208 -13.16 -4.45 20.72
CA ASP A 208 -13.07 -5.88 21.02
C ASP A 208 -12.50 -6.63 19.80
N PRO A 209 -11.16 -6.81 19.73
CA PRO A 209 -10.50 -7.49 18.63
C PRO A 209 -10.91 -8.96 18.49
N ASP A 210 -11.19 -9.65 19.60
CA ASP A 210 -11.57 -11.07 19.60
C ASP A 210 -12.97 -11.29 19.02
N ALA A 211 -13.92 -10.41 19.37
CA ALA A 211 -15.23 -10.40 18.73
C ALA A 211 -15.12 -9.93 17.27
N ALA A 212 -14.33 -8.88 17.01
CA ALA A 212 -14.17 -8.33 15.67
C ALA A 212 -13.62 -9.36 14.68
N LEU A 213 -12.67 -10.23 15.05
CA LEU A 213 -12.17 -11.30 14.17
C LEU A 213 -13.28 -12.15 13.54
N ARG A 214 -14.39 -12.35 14.25
CA ARG A 214 -15.53 -13.16 13.83
C ARG A 214 -16.68 -12.34 13.26
N ALA A 215 -16.59 -11.02 13.32
CA ALA A 215 -17.62 -10.12 12.84
C ALA A 215 -17.59 -10.03 11.31
N PHE A 216 -18.76 -9.87 10.72
CA PHE A 216 -18.93 -9.52 9.31
C PHE A 216 -19.03 -8.00 9.14
N PRO A 217 -18.69 -7.44 7.96
CA PRO A 217 -18.70 -5.99 7.76
C PRO A 217 -20.02 -5.31 8.12
N HIS A 218 -21.17 -5.93 7.86
CA HIS A 218 -22.49 -5.37 8.17
C HIS A 218 -22.77 -5.22 9.68
N GLN A 219 -21.97 -5.85 10.54
CA GLN A 219 -22.06 -5.74 12.00
C GLN A 219 -21.19 -4.60 12.57
N LEU A 220 -20.45 -3.89 11.73
CA LEU A 220 -19.52 -2.84 12.11
C LEU A 220 -20.03 -1.45 11.72
N SER A 221 -19.75 -0.45 12.56
CA SER A 221 -19.93 0.97 12.23
C SER A 221 -19.02 1.42 11.08
N GLY A 222 -19.32 2.55 10.44
CA GLY A 222 -18.49 3.12 9.37
C GLY A 222 -17.02 3.30 9.77
N GLY A 223 -16.77 3.88 10.95
CA GLY A 223 -15.41 4.03 11.49
C GLY A 223 -14.71 2.71 11.79
N GLN A 224 -15.44 1.70 12.29
CA GLN A 224 -14.87 0.36 12.49
C GLN A 224 -14.53 -0.32 11.17
N LYS A 225 -15.38 -0.22 10.14
CA LYS A 225 -15.08 -0.72 8.79
C LYS A 225 -13.83 -0.04 8.22
N GLN A 226 -13.68 1.27 8.42
CA GLN A 226 -12.49 1.99 7.99
C GLN A 226 -11.22 1.48 8.68
N ARG A 227 -11.28 1.26 10.00
CA ARG A 227 -10.17 0.67 10.78
C ARG A 227 -9.81 -0.72 10.27
N VAL A 228 -10.80 -1.56 9.94
CA VAL A 228 -10.58 -2.88 9.32
C VAL A 228 -9.93 -2.75 7.95
N ALA A 229 -10.39 -1.84 7.09
CA ALA A 229 -9.79 -1.60 5.78
C ALA A 229 -8.32 -1.16 5.90
N ILE A 230 -8.00 -0.28 6.87
CA ILE A 230 -6.62 0.10 7.18
C ILE A 230 -5.81 -1.11 7.66
N ALA A 231 -6.36 -1.94 8.55
CA ALA A 231 -5.70 -3.14 9.04
C ALA A 231 -5.35 -4.12 7.91
N ALA A 232 -6.28 -4.33 6.97
CA ALA A 232 -6.06 -5.15 5.79
C ALA A 232 -4.97 -4.55 4.88
N ALA A 233 -5.03 -3.24 4.63
CA ALA A 233 -4.06 -2.54 3.77
C ALA A 233 -2.62 -2.60 4.31
N ILE A 234 -2.42 -2.64 5.63
CA ILE A 234 -1.10 -2.74 6.25
C ILE A 234 -0.70 -4.17 6.61
N ALA A 235 -1.53 -5.18 6.32
CA ALA A 235 -1.34 -6.52 6.84
C ALA A 235 -0.05 -7.18 6.37
N ALA A 236 0.45 -6.87 5.17
CA ALA A 236 1.74 -7.36 4.70
C ALA A 236 2.95 -6.47 5.08
N GLY A 237 2.73 -5.34 5.75
CA GLY A 237 3.76 -4.35 6.05
C GLY A 237 4.29 -3.64 4.80
N PRO A 238 3.42 -2.91 4.06
CA PRO A 238 3.81 -2.24 2.83
C PRO A 238 4.79 -1.09 3.08
N LYS A 239 5.57 -0.74 2.04
CA LYS A 239 6.47 0.43 2.09
C LYS A 239 5.75 1.73 1.71
N LEU A 240 4.66 1.62 0.95
CA LEU A 240 3.80 2.71 0.56
C LEU A 240 2.37 2.42 1.02
N LEU A 241 1.79 3.32 1.79
CA LEU A 241 0.36 3.35 2.08
C LEU A 241 -0.29 4.46 1.25
N ILE A 242 -1.27 4.09 0.44
CA ILE A 242 -2.11 5.03 -0.29
C ILE A 242 -3.47 5.07 0.41
N ALA A 243 -3.91 6.27 0.79
CA ALA A 243 -5.22 6.48 1.39
C ALA A 243 -6.01 7.45 0.51
N ASP A 244 -7.00 6.93 -0.22
CA ASP A 244 -7.77 7.68 -1.23
C ASP A 244 -9.12 8.12 -0.68
N GLU A 245 -9.25 9.39 -0.28
CA GLU A 245 -10.46 9.95 0.35
C GLU A 245 -10.99 9.08 1.50
N ALA A 246 -10.06 8.42 2.22
CA ALA A 246 -10.32 7.39 3.22
C ALA A 246 -11.16 7.84 4.44
N THR A 247 -11.49 9.13 4.54
CA THR A 247 -12.29 9.69 5.64
C THR A 247 -13.50 10.47 5.16
N SER A 248 -13.77 10.56 3.85
CA SER A 248 -14.80 11.46 3.31
C SER A 248 -16.23 11.07 3.70
N ALA A 249 -16.48 9.80 4.01
CA ALA A 249 -17.79 9.28 4.37
C ALA A 249 -18.04 9.22 5.89
N LEU A 250 -17.10 9.73 6.71
CA LEU A 250 -17.15 9.65 8.17
C LEU A 250 -17.54 11.01 8.77
N ASP A 251 -18.09 10.98 9.98
CA ASP A 251 -18.27 12.21 10.76
C ASP A 251 -16.91 12.81 11.16
N THR A 252 -16.90 14.10 11.47
CA THR A 252 -15.68 14.87 11.70
C THR A 252 -14.85 14.37 12.89
N ILE A 253 -15.50 13.82 13.92
CA ILE A 253 -14.80 13.27 15.10
C ILE A 253 -14.09 11.98 14.69
N VAL A 254 -14.81 11.04 14.09
CA VAL A 254 -14.23 9.77 13.63
C VAL A 254 -13.14 10.01 12.57
N GLN A 255 -13.33 10.98 11.67
CA GLN A 255 -12.33 11.40 10.70
C GLN A 255 -11.01 11.81 11.35
N ALA A 256 -11.05 12.68 12.37
CA ALA A 256 -9.85 13.09 13.11
C ALA A 256 -9.17 11.89 13.81
N GLU A 257 -9.95 10.97 14.37
CA GLU A 257 -9.41 9.75 14.98
C GLU A 257 -8.71 8.83 13.96
N ILE A 258 -9.29 8.67 12.76
CA ILE A 258 -8.72 7.86 11.69
C ILE A 258 -7.45 8.51 11.13
N VAL A 259 -7.44 9.82 10.95
CA VAL A 259 -6.27 10.61 10.55
C VAL A 259 -5.12 10.42 11.56
N ALA A 260 -5.41 10.59 12.85
CA ALA A 260 -4.43 10.36 13.91
C ALA A 260 -3.90 8.92 13.93
N LEU A 261 -4.77 7.93 13.69
CA LEU A 261 -4.40 6.52 13.59
C LEU A 261 -3.45 6.28 12.41
N ILE A 262 -3.78 6.76 11.21
CA ILE A 262 -2.92 6.61 10.01
C ILE A 262 -1.55 7.23 10.27
N ARG A 263 -1.51 8.46 10.84
CA ARG A 263 -0.25 9.12 11.18
C ARG A 263 0.61 8.29 12.12
N GLN A 264 0.00 7.71 13.15
CA GLN A 264 0.70 6.84 14.11
C GLN A 264 1.27 5.61 13.41
N LEU A 265 0.46 4.87 12.66
CA LEU A 265 0.87 3.63 12.00
C LEU A 265 1.99 3.87 10.99
N VAL A 266 1.88 4.95 10.19
CA VAL A 266 2.91 5.34 9.21
C VAL A 266 4.24 5.66 9.90
N ALA A 267 4.21 6.37 11.02
CA ALA A 267 5.41 6.71 11.77
C ALA A 267 6.06 5.48 12.43
N GLU A 268 5.26 4.60 13.04
CA GLU A 268 5.73 3.38 13.70
C GLU A 268 6.36 2.40 12.71
N ASP A 269 5.71 2.17 11.57
CA ASP A 269 6.13 1.17 10.59
C ASP A 269 7.14 1.74 9.57
N GLY A 270 7.43 3.05 9.64
CA GLY A 270 8.34 3.73 8.72
C GLY A 270 7.84 3.73 7.27
N MET A 271 6.52 3.82 7.09
CA MET A 271 5.89 3.81 5.76
C MET A 271 6.02 5.15 5.06
N THR A 272 5.94 5.12 3.73
CA THR A 272 5.66 6.32 2.92
C THR A 272 4.15 6.46 2.83
N LEU A 273 3.62 7.68 2.96
CA LEU A 273 2.18 7.95 2.87
C LEU A 273 1.88 8.81 1.64
N LEU A 274 0.95 8.34 0.82
CA LEU A 274 0.28 9.14 -0.20
C LEU A 274 -1.18 9.33 0.22
N PHE A 275 -1.52 10.53 0.69
CA PHE A 275 -2.86 10.84 1.19
C PHE A 275 -3.62 11.67 0.16
N VAL A 276 -4.75 11.17 -0.33
CA VAL A 276 -5.62 11.92 -1.25
C VAL A 276 -6.80 12.46 -0.47
N SER A 277 -7.05 13.75 -0.61
CA SER A 277 -8.17 14.43 0.05
C SER A 277 -8.61 15.64 -0.77
N HIS A 278 -9.84 16.11 -0.56
CA HIS A 278 -10.24 17.46 -0.98
C HIS A 278 -10.03 18.48 0.14
N ASP A 279 -9.94 18.03 1.40
CA ASP A 279 -9.73 18.85 2.57
C ASP A 279 -8.23 19.14 2.79
N ILE A 280 -7.89 20.43 2.68
CA ILE A 280 -6.53 20.94 2.85
C ILE A 280 -6.07 20.99 4.31
N ALA A 281 -6.97 21.15 5.27
CA ALA A 281 -6.62 21.18 6.69
C ALA A 281 -6.13 19.81 7.15
N LEU A 282 -6.81 18.74 6.72
CA LEU A 282 -6.37 17.37 6.99
C LEU A 282 -5.09 17.01 6.24
N ALA A 283 -4.95 17.47 5.00
CA ALA A 283 -3.71 17.33 4.26
C ALA A 283 -2.54 18.00 5.01
N ALA A 284 -2.77 19.17 5.60
CA ALA A 284 -1.78 19.90 6.37
C ALA A 284 -1.36 19.19 7.66
N GLU A 285 -2.29 18.46 8.30
CA GLU A 285 -2.00 17.69 9.50
C GLU A 285 -1.15 16.44 9.21
N LEU A 286 -1.38 15.79 8.07
CA LEU A 286 -0.77 14.50 7.74
C LEU A 286 0.55 14.62 6.96
N ALA A 287 0.65 15.60 6.05
CA ALA A 287 1.67 15.61 5.03
C ALA A 287 2.72 16.71 5.25
N GLU A 288 3.96 16.40 4.87
CA GLU A 288 5.08 17.34 4.84
C GLU A 288 5.10 18.16 3.55
N ARG A 289 4.58 17.56 2.47
CA ARG A 289 4.44 18.16 1.15
C ARG A 289 3.01 18.02 0.65
N ILE A 290 2.54 19.02 -0.08
CA ILE A 290 1.23 19.05 -0.71
C ILE A 290 1.42 19.22 -2.22
N THR A 291 0.66 18.42 -2.96
CA THR A 291 0.51 18.52 -4.41
C THR A 291 -0.93 18.92 -4.73
N VAL A 292 -1.11 19.97 -5.52
CA VAL A 292 -2.42 20.50 -5.90
C VAL A 292 -2.74 20.09 -7.33
N PHE A 293 -3.91 19.50 -7.52
CA PHE A 293 -4.42 18.99 -8.80
C PHE A 293 -5.61 19.79 -9.29
N GLN A 294 -5.59 20.12 -10.58
CA GLN A 294 -6.70 20.77 -11.26
C GLN A 294 -6.82 20.19 -12.68
N HIS A 295 -8.02 19.74 -13.09
CA HIS A 295 -8.30 19.26 -14.45
C HIS A 295 -7.29 18.26 -15.04
N GLY A 296 -6.79 17.35 -14.19
CA GLY A 296 -5.82 16.30 -14.56
C GLY A 296 -4.36 16.76 -14.56
N GLU A 297 -4.07 17.98 -14.15
CA GLU A 297 -2.72 18.56 -14.11
C GLU A 297 -2.27 18.80 -12.68
N LEU A 298 -0.97 18.61 -12.46
CA LEU A 298 -0.29 19.04 -11.24
C LEU A 298 0.03 20.53 -11.38
N VAL A 299 -0.72 21.38 -10.66
CA VAL A 299 -0.61 22.85 -10.81
C VAL A 299 0.31 23.49 -9.77
N GLU A 300 0.48 22.87 -8.60
CA GLU A 300 1.41 23.33 -7.58
C GLU A 300 1.93 22.17 -6.73
N LEU A 301 3.18 22.25 -6.31
CA LEU A 301 3.84 21.28 -5.43
C LEU A 301 4.80 22.02 -4.52
N GLY A 302 4.69 21.79 -3.22
CA GLY A 302 5.53 22.47 -2.24
C GLY A 302 5.47 21.83 -0.87
N ALA A 303 6.30 22.35 0.04
CA ALA A 303 6.17 22.03 1.46
C ALA A 303 4.83 22.55 1.98
N THR A 304 4.18 21.78 2.85
CA THR A 304 2.87 22.11 3.43
C THR A 304 2.80 23.54 3.96
N ALA A 305 3.81 23.95 4.74
CA ALA A 305 3.89 25.31 5.28
C ALA A 305 3.92 26.40 4.19
N GLN A 306 4.61 26.17 3.07
CA GLN A 306 4.66 27.13 1.97
C GLN A 306 3.33 27.19 1.20
N ILE A 307 2.72 26.04 0.94
CA ILE A 307 1.44 25.96 0.23
C ILE A 307 0.35 26.71 1.01
N ILE A 308 0.31 26.55 2.34
CA ILE A 308 -0.68 27.20 3.19
C ILE A 308 -0.39 28.70 3.37
N ALA A 309 0.84 29.07 3.69
CA ALA A 309 1.17 30.45 4.05
C ALA A 309 1.35 31.36 2.83
N SER A 310 1.79 30.83 1.69
CA SER A 310 2.11 31.61 0.50
C SER A 310 1.91 30.78 -0.79
N PRO A 311 0.66 30.41 -1.09
CA PRO A 311 0.31 29.69 -2.32
C PRO A 311 0.63 30.51 -3.56
N ARG A 312 1.35 29.91 -4.51
CA ARG A 312 1.81 30.58 -5.74
C ARG A 312 0.72 30.57 -6.80
N HIS A 313 -0.01 29.47 -6.95
CA HIS A 313 -1.02 29.32 -7.98
C HIS A 313 -2.36 29.94 -7.56
N ALA A 314 -3.06 30.57 -8.51
CA ALA A 314 -4.34 31.23 -8.23
C ALA A 314 -5.43 30.26 -7.77
N TYR A 315 -5.45 29.05 -8.35
CA TYR A 315 -6.35 27.98 -7.93
C TYR A 315 -6.10 27.54 -6.48
N THR A 316 -4.84 27.40 -6.07
CA THR A 316 -4.48 27.02 -4.69
C THR A 316 -4.97 28.07 -3.69
N ARG A 317 -4.85 29.37 -4.02
CA ARG A 317 -5.44 30.45 -3.22
C ARG A 317 -6.95 30.28 -3.07
N ALA A 318 -7.66 30.10 -4.18
CA ALA A 318 -9.11 29.91 -4.17
C ALA A 318 -9.55 28.69 -3.35
N LEU A 319 -8.82 27.57 -3.44
CA LEU A 319 -9.09 26.37 -2.64
C LEU A 319 -8.89 26.61 -1.14
N LEU A 320 -7.80 27.29 -0.77
CA LEU A 320 -7.51 27.67 0.62
C LEU A 320 -8.59 28.61 1.16
N ASP A 321 -8.96 29.64 0.40
CA ASP A 321 -10.00 30.60 0.80
C ASP A 321 -11.35 29.89 0.99
N ALA A 322 -11.70 28.93 0.13
CA ALA A 322 -12.94 28.16 0.22
C ALA A 322 -12.99 27.20 1.42
N HIS A 323 -11.87 26.58 1.80
CA HIS A 323 -11.81 25.59 2.89
C HIS A 323 -11.47 26.22 4.25
N LEU A 324 -10.52 27.15 4.29
CA LEU A 324 -10.10 27.81 5.53
C LEU A 324 -11.00 29.00 5.87
N GLY A 325 -11.69 29.61 4.89
CA GLY A 325 -12.60 30.74 5.13
C GLY A 325 -13.77 30.45 6.08
N LEU A 326 -14.02 29.18 6.44
CA LEU A 326 -15.03 28.76 7.40
C LEU A 326 -14.45 28.33 8.78
N ASP A 327 -13.15 27.99 8.86
CA ASP A 327 -12.51 27.42 10.06
C ASP A 327 -11.22 28.17 10.52
N ALA A 328 -10.86 29.32 9.94
CA ALA A 328 -9.54 29.94 10.09
C ALA A 328 -9.20 30.63 11.44
N GLU A 329 -10.11 30.75 12.41
CA GLU A 329 -9.78 31.43 13.67
C GLU A 329 -8.74 30.71 14.59
N PRO A 330 -8.59 29.37 14.59
CA PRO A 330 -7.61 28.70 15.44
C PRO A 330 -6.23 28.51 14.78
N LEU A 331 -6.14 28.30 13.45
CA LEU A 331 -4.87 27.94 12.78
C LEU A 331 -3.90 29.12 12.65
N LEU A 332 -4.41 30.33 12.45
CA LEU A 332 -3.58 31.54 12.35
C LEU A 332 -2.95 31.95 13.69
N ARG A 333 -3.53 31.57 14.85
CA ARG A 333 -2.97 31.93 16.16
C ARG A 333 -1.77 31.09 16.58
N GLN A 334 -1.68 29.83 16.14
CA GLN A 334 -0.55 28.96 16.48
C GLN A 334 0.73 29.32 15.72
N ALA A 335 0.63 29.95 14.55
CA ALA A 335 1.79 30.45 13.80
C ALA A 335 2.34 31.80 14.33
N GLY A 336 1.60 32.47 15.22
CA GLY A 336 1.92 33.83 15.69
C GLY A 336 2.51 33.94 17.10
N THR A 337 2.79 32.83 17.79
CA THR A 337 3.36 32.85 19.16
C THR A 337 4.72 32.14 19.22
N SER A 338 5.70 32.73 18.53
CA SER A 338 7.11 32.63 18.95
C SER A 338 7.82 33.94 18.60
N ALA A 339 7.73 34.89 19.53
CA ALA A 339 8.61 36.05 19.64
C ALA A 339 9.11 36.12 21.09
#